data_AF-A0A2W2AWD4-F1
#
_entry.id   AF-A0A2W2AWD4-F1
#
_cell.length_a   1.000
_cell.length_b   1.000
_cell.length_c   1.000
_cell.angle_alpha   90.00
_cell.angle_beta   90.00
_cell.angle_gamma   90.00
#
_symmetry.space_group_name_H-M   'P 1'
#
loop_
_entity.id
_entity.type
_entity.pdbx_description
1 polymer ?
#
loop_
_entity_poly.entity_id
_entity_poly.type
_entity_poly.pdbx_seq_one_letter_code
_entity_poly.pdbx_strand_id
1 'polypeptide(L)'
;MTATPFSLSPEAYGGPVFGAGLLPVHAYVQTPEGLFRVEGGRVSQTPAAVLVRWDRADGLPLEVWVWRTAAVRHRALATDSA
;
A
#
# COMPACT_ATOMS: atom_id res chain seq x y z
N MET A 1 13.04 -1.83 -20.02
CA MET A 1 13.28 -1.54 -18.58
C MET A 1 11.94 -1.14 -17.99
N THR A 2 11.27 -2.05 -17.29
CA THR A 2 9.99 -1.76 -16.62
C THR A 2 10.30 -0.91 -15.40
N ALA A 3 9.89 0.36 -15.42
CA ALA A 3 10.05 1.25 -14.27
C ALA A 3 9.28 0.65 -13.09
N THR A 4 10.00 0.22 -12.06
CA THR A 4 9.40 -0.24 -10.81
C THR A 4 8.65 0.94 -10.20
N PRO A 5 7.33 0.83 -9.90
CA PRO A 5 6.62 1.94 -9.27
C PRO A 5 7.16 2.06 -7.85
N PHE A 6 7.99 3.08 -7.57
CA PHE A 6 8.53 3.29 -6.24
C PHE A 6 7.72 4.36 -5.53
N SER A 7 7.07 4.02 -4.42
CA SER A 7 6.63 5.04 -3.47
C SER A 7 7.59 5.22 -2.29
N LEU A 8 8.44 4.25 -1.95
CA LEU A 8 9.58 4.43 -1.03
C LEU A 8 10.72 3.47 -1.38
N SER A 9 11.97 3.94 -1.27
CA SER A 9 13.16 3.09 -1.37
C SER A 9 13.38 2.30 -0.07
N PRO A 10 14.23 1.25 -0.08
CA PRO A 10 14.63 0.52 1.13
C PRO A 10 15.14 1.41 2.26
N GLU A 11 15.86 2.48 1.94
CA GLU A 11 16.35 3.41 2.95
C GLU A 11 15.23 4.26 3.57
N ALA A 12 14.12 4.47 2.84
CA ALA A 12 13.06 5.40 3.23
C ALA A 12 11.91 4.75 4.03
N TYR A 13 11.55 3.48 3.75
CA TYR A 13 10.51 2.80 4.53
C TYR A 13 11.02 2.29 5.90
N GLY A 14 12.34 2.14 6.04
CA GLY A 14 13.03 1.81 7.28
C GLY A 14 12.78 0.38 7.77
N GLY A 15 12.94 0.16 9.07
CA GLY A 15 12.69 -1.12 9.72
C GLY A 15 12.44 -0.96 11.21
N PRO A 16 12.17 -2.05 11.95
CA PRO A 16 11.99 -3.42 11.46
C PRO A 16 10.68 -3.63 10.67
N VAL A 17 10.65 -4.66 9.84
CA VAL A 17 9.49 -5.06 9.04
C VAL A 17 8.68 -6.13 9.78
N PHE A 18 7.36 -5.94 9.85
CA PHE A 18 6.41 -6.85 10.47
C PHE A 18 5.34 -7.28 9.48
N GLY A 19 4.88 -8.52 9.59
CA GLY A 19 3.67 -8.98 8.90
C GLY A 19 2.46 -8.19 9.43
N ALA A 20 1.60 -7.74 8.52
CA ALA A 20 0.55 -6.78 8.87
C ALA A 20 -0.89 -7.31 8.72
N GLY A 21 -1.04 -8.54 8.21
CA GLY A 21 -2.32 -9.19 7.85
C GLY A 21 -3.00 -8.50 6.66
N LEU A 22 -3.73 -9.25 5.82
CA LEU A 22 -4.40 -8.77 4.59
C LEU A 22 -5.57 -7.81 4.88
N LEU A 23 -5.27 -6.65 5.44
CA LEU A 23 -6.27 -5.61 5.71
C LEU A 23 -6.48 -4.75 4.47
N PRO A 24 -7.73 -4.46 4.08
CA PRO A 24 -8.02 -3.63 2.93
C PRO A 24 -7.53 -2.20 3.18
N VAL A 25 -6.86 -1.62 2.19
CA VAL A 25 -6.24 -0.29 2.26
C VAL A 25 -6.38 0.44 0.92
N HIS A 26 -6.58 1.76 1.00
CA HIS A 26 -6.43 2.67 -0.12
C HIS A 26 -5.07 3.33 -0.03
N ALA A 27 -4.31 3.32 -1.12
CA ALA A 27 -3.05 4.02 -1.18
C ALA A 27 -2.97 4.91 -2.42
N TYR A 28 -2.33 6.06 -2.26
CA TYR A 28 -1.89 6.87 -3.39
C TYR A 28 -0.45 6.48 -3.73
N VAL A 29 -0.26 5.97 -4.94
CA VAL A 29 1.03 5.47 -5.44
C VAL A 29 1.50 6.42 -6.53
N GLN A 30 2.64 7.07 -6.29
CA GLN A 30 3.30 7.87 -7.31
C GLN A 30 4.11 6.94 -8.24
N THR A 31 3.90 7.08 -9.54
CA THR A 31 4.70 6.47 -10.60
C THR A 31 5.24 7.57 -11.53
N PRO A 32 6.15 7.24 -12.47
CA PRO A 32 6.57 8.20 -13.51
C PRO A 32 5.41 8.76 -14.33
N GLU A 33 4.31 8.01 -14.46
CA GLU A 33 3.13 8.38 -15.24
C GLU A 33 2.11 9.25 -14.47
N GLY A 34 2.24 9.35 -13.14
CA GLY A 34 1.35 10.15 -12.31
C GLY A 34 1.08 9.59 -10.92
N LEU A 35 0.10 10.18 -10.22
CA LEU A 35 -0.36 9.72 -8.91
C LEU A 35 -1.64 8.89 -9.10
N PHE A 36 -1.59 7.62 -8.68
CA PHE A 36 -2.69 6.67 -8.84
C PHE A 36 -3.26 6.26 -7.49
N ARG A 37 -4.59 6.17 -7.40
CA ARG A 37 -5.26 5.56 -6.26
C ARG A 37 -5.40 4.07 -6.50
N VAL A 38 -4.90 3.25 -5.59
CA VAL A 38 -5.01 1.79 -5.64
C VAL A 38 -5.82 1.28 -4.45
N GLU A 39 -6.68 0.31 -4.72
CA GLU A 39 -7.40 -0.47 -3.71
C GLU A 39 -6.67 -1.81 -3.56
N GLY A 40 -6.11 -2.08 -2.38
CA GLY A 40 -5.27 -3.24 -2.17
C GLY A 40 -5.33 -3.79 -0.76
N GLY A 41 -4.48 -4.77 -0.49
CA GLY A 41 -4.26 -5.34 0.83
C GLY A 41 -2.92 -4.89 1.41
N ARG A 42 -2.91 -4.48 2.68
CA ARG A 42 -1.66 -4.33 3.42
C ARG A 42 -1.09 -5.73 3.69
N VAL A 43 0.17 -6.00 3.36
CA VAL A 43 0.80 -7.32 3.60
C VAL A 43 1.88 -7.25 4.68
N SER A 44 2.65 -6.16 4.68
CA SER A 44 3.73 -5.90 5.63
C SER A 44 3.72 -4.45 6.07
N GLN A 45 4.43 -4.13 7.16
CA GLN A 45 4.54 -2.77 7.69
C GLN A 45 5.83 -2.53 8.46
N THR A 46 6.25 -1.26 8.54
CA THR A 46 7.26 -0.75 9.48
C THR A 46 6.60 0.29 10.39
N PRO A 47 7.29 0.87 11.38
CA PRO A 47 6.75 2.03 12.10
C PRO A 47 6.36 3.19 11.17
N ALA A 48 7.11 3.42 10.09
CA ALA A 48 6.91 4.56 9.18
C ALA A 48 6.01 4.27 7.96
N ALA A 49 5.95 3.02 7.50
CA ALA A 49 5.40 2.69 6.18
C ALA A 49 4.58 1.38 6.18
N VAL A 50 3.85 1.16 5.10
CA VAL A 50 3.11 -0.08 4.83
C VAL A 50 3.39 -0.58 3.42
N LEU A 51 3.50 -1.90 3.27
CA LEU A 51 3.59 -2.58 1.97
C LEU A 51 2.17 -2.89 1.52
N VAL A 52 1.77 -2.30 0.41
CA VAL A 52 0.45 -2.46 -0.20
C VAL A 52 0.59 -3.36 -1.41
N ARG A 53 -0.23 -4.39 -1.48
CA ARG A 53 -0.34 -5.32 -2.59
C ARG A 53 -1.67 -5.16 -3.30
N TRP A 54 -1.67 -5.13 -4.63
CA TRP A 54 -2.88 -5.14 -5.46
C TRP A 54 -2.59 -5.82 -6.79
N ASP A 55 -3.63 -6.22 -7.50
CA ASP A 55 -3.48 -6.81 -8.84
C ASP A 55 -3.64 -5.73 -9.90
N ARG A 56 -2.76 -5.75 -10.89
CA ARG A 56 -2.89 -4.94 -12.10
C ARG A 56 -4.03 -5.43 -12.97
N ALA A 57 -4.41 -4.62 -13.97
CA ALA A 57 -5.40 -5.00 -14.97
C ALA A 57 -5.00 -6.24 -15.79
N ASP A 58 -3.70 -6.55 -15.90
CA ASP A 58 -3.17 -7.76 -16.54
C ASP A 58 -3.14 -8.98 -15.60
N GLY A 59 -3.65 -8.85 -14.37
CA GLY A 59 -3.70 -9.91 -13.36
C GLY A 59 -2.39 -10.16 -12.62
N LEU A 60 -1.33 -9.38 -12.90
CA LEU A 60 -0.07 -9.51 -12.18
C LEU A 60 -0.11 -8.76 -10.84
N PRO A 61 0.34 -9.39 -9.73
CA PRO A 61 0.40 -8.72 -8.45
C PRO A 61 1.51 -7.67 -8.46
N LEU A 62 1.21 -6.51 -7.89
CA LEU A 62 2.18 -5.49 -7.55
C LEU A 62 2.24 -5.28 -6.04
N GLU A 63 3.42 -4.88 -5.58
CA GLU A 63 3.67 -4.52 -4.21
C GLU A 63 4.46 -3.20 -4.16
N VAL A 64 4.04 -2.27 -3.30
CA VAL A 64 4.76 -1.01 -3.09
C VAL A 64 4.71 -0.54 -1.64
N TRP A 65 5.82 0.00 -1.16
CA TRP A 65 5.89 0.67 0.13
C TRP A 65 5.39 2.10 0.01
N VAL A 66 4.46 2.48 0.89
CA VAL A 66 3.94 3.85 1.03
C VAL A 66 4.06 4.30 2.48
N TRP A 67 4.23 5.61 2.71
CA TRP A 67 4.14 6.16 4.06
C TRP A 67 2.76 5.89 4.65
N ARG A 68 2.70 5.67 5.96
CA ARG A 68 1.42 5.42 6.66
C ARG A 68 0.40 6.53 6.45
N THR A 69 0.83 7.78 6.33
CA THR A 69 -0.02 8.94 6.07
C THR A 69 -0.64 8.94 4.67
N ALA A 70 0.02 8.32 3.69
CA ALA A 70 -0.49 8.15 2.33
C ALA A 70 -1.39 6.90 2.19
N ALA A 71 -1.39 6.01 3.18
CA ALA A 71 -2.24 4.82 3.23
C ALA A 71 -3.47 5.07 4.11
N VAL A 72 -4.62 5.26 3.46
CA VAL A 72 -5.90 5.43 4.13
C VAL A 72 -6.51 4.05 4.38
N ARG A 73 -6.65 3.67 5.65
CA ARG A 73 -7.41 2.45 6.02
C ARG A 73 -8.86 2.65 5.60
N HIS A 74 -9.52 1.60 5.11
CA HIS A 74 -10.98 1.63 5.07
C HIS A 74 -11.47 1.95 6.48
N ARG A 75 -12.22 3.05 6.63
CA ARG A 75 -13.07 3.20 7.80
C ARG A 75 -14.00 2.00 7.69
N ALA A 76 -13.88 1.03 8.60
CA ALA A 76 -14.98 0.11 8.80
C ALA A 76 -16.18 1.03 9.03
N LEU A 77 -17.13 1.04 8.09
CA LEU A 77 -18.47 1.49 8.42
C LEU A 77 -18.78 0.68 9.68
N ALA A 78 -18.90 1.37 10.81
CA ALA A 78 -19.51 0.77 11.97
C ALA A 78 -20.85 0.29 11.43
N THR A 79 -20.99 -1.01 11.22
CA THR A 79 -22.28 -1.62 11.06
C THR A 79 -22.97 -1.33 12.38
N ASP A 80 -23.75 -0.26 12.37
CA ASP A 80 -24.68 0.05 13.43
C ASP A 80 -25.71 -1.07 13.36
N SER A 81 -25.44 -2.14 14.11
CA SER A 81 -26.41 -3.20 14.34
C SER A 81 -27.42 -2.61 15.31
N ALA A 82 -28.52 -2.10 14.74
CA ALA A 82 -29.76 -1.83 15.44
C ALA A 82 -30.36 -3.12 16.04
#